data_AF-A0A534W1K3-F1
#
_entry.id   AF-A0A534W1K3-F1
#
_cell.length_a   1.000
_cell.length_b   1.000
_cell.length_c   1.000
_cell.angle_alpha   90.00
_cell.angle_beta   90.00
_cell.angle_gamma   90.00
#
_symmetry.space_group_name_H-M   'P 1'
#
loop_
_entity.id
_entity.type
_entity.pdbx_description
1 polymer ?
#
loop_
_entity_poly.entity_id
_entity_poly.type
_entity_poly.pdbx_seq_one_letter_code
_entity_poly.pdbx_strand_id
1 'polypeptide(L)'
;MVRALPELSHIRPSRILFIAGEARRGSRATIRPLGGSGRARVTIKGRRALYCVTLRPKFFRASTPEQRVATLLHEVLHIGPRFDGGLDPERRHSRLGQERFEALLRPLLKRYLARGDPSLIGGLGHHGEVLARQWLERPTGRSSASQTYTEKHLFLGPLMMVTRRKLHS
;
A
#
# COMPACT_ATOMS: atom_id res chain seq x y z
N MET A 1 10.88 9.02 4.63
CA MET A 1 10.93 8.07 3.49
C MET A 1 12.05 8.41 2.51
N VAL A 2 12.05 9.61 1.90
CA VAL A 2 13.08 10.05 0.91
C VAL A 2 14.52 9.95 1.45
N ARG A 3 14.78 10.36 2.69
CA ARG A 3 16.11 10.26 3.32
C ARG A 3 16.64 8.83 3.44
N ALA A 4 15.76 7.84 3.57
CA ALA A 4 16.16 6.44 3.75
C ALA A 4 16.20 5.65 2.43
N LEU A 5 15.39 6.05 1.44
CA LEU A 5 15.19 5.35 0.17
C LEU A 5 15.12 6.36 -1.00
N PRO A 6 16.27 6.85 -1.50
CA PRO A 6 16.29 7.82 -2.61
C PRO A 6 15.67 7.27 -3.90
N GLU A 7 15.69 5.95 -4.11
CA GLU A 7 15.09 5.28 -5.27
C GLU A 7 13.56 5.46 -5.33
N LEU A 8 12.94 5.76 -4.19
CA LEU A 8 11.50 6.01 -4.06
C LEU A 8 11.18 7.51 -3.90
N SER A 9 12.14 8.39 -4.16
CA SER A 9 11.98 9.86 -4.00
C SER A 9 10.89 10.47 -4.89
N HIS A 10 10.62 9.87 -6.05
CA HIS A 10 9.56 10.28 -6.98
C HIS A 10 8.14 10.07 -6.40
N ILE A 11 8.00 9.22 -5.38
CA ILE A 11 6.71 8.87 -4.79
C ILE A 11 6.21 9.99 -3.89
N ARG A 12 4.97 10.44 -4.11
CA ARG A 12 4.29 11.41 -3.25
C ARG A 12 3.22 10.69 -2.41
N PRO A 13 3.46 10.39 -1.12
CA PRO A 13 2.51 9.62 -0.30
C PRO A 13 1.10 10.21 -0.25
N SER A 14 0.97 11.54 -0.33
CA SER A 14 -0.33 12.25 -0.36
C SER A 14 -1.20 11.96 -1.59
N ARG A 15 -0.68 11.23 -2.58
CA ARG A 15 -1.39 10.80 -3.80
C ARG A 15 -1.64 9.29 -3.81
N ILE A 16 -1.35 8.58 -2.71
CA ILE A 16 -1.64 7.16 -2.54
C ILE A 16 -2.77 7.04 -1.50
N LEU A 17 -3.87 6.43 -1.91
CA LEU A 17 -4.96 6.08 -1.01
C LEU A 17 -4.65 4.72 -0.37
N PHE A 18 -4.51 4.69 0.96
CA PHE A 18 -4.50 3.46 1.73
C PHE A 18 -5.89 3.18 2.27
N ILE A 19 -6.35 1.96 2.06
CA ILE A 19 -7.61 1.44 2.61
C ILE A 19 -7.42 0.02 3.14
N ALA A 20 -8.17 -0.33 4.18
CA ALA A 20 -8.41 -1.71 4.52
C ALA A 20 -9.51 -2.30 3.61
N GLY A 21 -9.40 -3.58 3.28
CA GLY A 21 -10.40 -4.23 2.44
C GLY A 21 -10.46 -5.74 2.64
N GLU A 22 -11.40 -6.35 1.93
CA GLU A 22 -11.73 -7.78 2.01
C GLU A 22 -10.54 -8.71 1.75
N ALA A 23 -10.65 -9.93 2.26
CA ALA A 23 -9.70 -11.01 1.98
C ALA A 23 -9.64 -11.31 0.48
N ARG A 24 -8.42 -11.51 -0.04
CA ARG A 24 -8.21 -11.96 -1.42
C ARG A 24 -7.02 -12.89 -1.47
N ARG A 25 -7.30 -14.20 -1.57
CA ARG A 25 -6.29 -15.27 -1.57
C ARG A 25 -5.31 -15.10 -0.38
N GLY A 26 -4.06 -15.51 -0.56
CA GLY A 26 -3.00 -15.41 0.44
C GLY A 26 -2.30 -14.05 0.55
N SER A 27 -2.74 -13.00 -0.14
CA SER A 27 -2.06 -11.70 -0.19
C SER A 27 -2.24 -10.87 1.09
N ARG A 28 -1.22 -10.06 1.43
CA ARG A 28 -1.27 -9.10 2.55
C ARG A 28 -1.72 -7.71 2.11
N ALA A 29 -1.33 -7.28 0.92
CA ALA A 29 -1.82 -6.05 0.31
C ALA A 29 -1.91 -6.23 -1.21
N THR A 30 -2.49 -5.24 -1.86
CA THR A 30 -2.48 -5.10 -3.32
C THR A 30 -2.49 -3.63 -3.68
N ILE A 31 -1.68 -3.22 -4.65
CA ILE A 31 -1.76 -1.92 -5.30
C ILE A 31 -2.61 -1.96 -6.57
N ARG A 32 -3.46 -0.95 -6.75
CA ARG A 32 -4.23 -0.72 -7.97
C ARG A 32 -3.93 0.69 -8.51
N PRO A 33 -3.63 0.82 -9.81
CA PRO A 33 -3.50 2.12 -10.45
C PRO A 33 -4.86 2.81 -10.60
N LEU A 34 -4.91 4.11 -10.31
CA LEU A 34 -6.06 5.01 -10.47
C LEU A 34 -5.81 6.10 -11.53
N GLY A 35 -4.58 6.22 -12.04
CA GLY A 35 -4.26 7.10 -13.17
C GLY A 35 -4.64 6.48 -14.52
N GLY A 36 -4.79 7.33 -15.53
CA GLY A 36 -5.17 6.95 -16.89
C GLY A 36 -6.67 7.11 -17.20
N SER A 37 -7.00 7.00 -18.48
CA SER A 37 -8.38 7.00 -18.98
C SER A 37 -9.13 5.72 -18.56
N GLY A 38 -10.45 5.83 -18.37
CA GLY A 38 -11.29 4.69 -17.99
C GLY A 38 -11.11 4.19 -16.55
N ARG A 39 -10.37 4.93 -15.70
CA ARG A 39 -10.20 4.64 -14.27
C ARG A 39 -11.03 5.62 -13.43
N ALA A 40 -11.60 5.11 -12.35
CA ALA A 40 -12.33 5.93 -11.39
C ALA A 40 -11.47 7.08 -10.86
N ARG A 41 -12.04 8.29 -10.87
CA ARG A 41 -11.38 9.48 -10.31
C ARG A 41 -11.58 9.49 -8.80
N VAL A 42 -10.50 9.38 -8.04
CA VAL A 42 -10.56 9.43 -6.57
C VAL A 42 -9.83 10.68 -6.09
N THR A 43 -10.50 11.51 -5.29
CA THR A 43 -9.95 12.75 -4.73
C THR A 43 -10.15 12.75 -3.22
N ILE A 44 -9.06 12.92 -2.47
CA ILE A 44 -9.06 12.94 -1.00
C ILE A 44 -8.36 14.21 -0.55
N LYS A 45 -8.99 14.99 0.30
CA LYS A 45 -8.55 16.28 0.83
C LYS A 45 -8.16 17.23 -0.30
N GLY A 46 -8.99 17.28 -1.34
CA GLY A 46 -8.75 18.06 -2.57
C GLY A 46 -7.61 17.54 -3.46
N ARG A 47 -6.99 16.40 -3.14
CA ARG A 47 -5.87 15.83 -3.90
C ARG A 47 -6.28 14.56 -4.62
N ARG A 48 -6.03 14.50 -5.93
CA ARG A 48 -6.28 13.29 -6.73
C ARG A 48 -5.35 12.15 -6.30
N ALA A 49 -5.92 11.03 -5.87
CA ALA A 49 -5.17 9.79 -5.68
C ALA A 49 -4.83 9.17 -7.05
N LEU A 50 -3.59 8.72 -7.18
CA LEU A 50 -3.06 8.05 -8.38
C LEU A 50 -2.95 6.54 -8.19
N TYR A 51 -2.89 6.10 -6.93
CA TYR A 51 -2.77 4.70 -6.55
C TYR A 51 -3.68 4.40 -5.37
N CYS A 52 -4.21 3.19 -5.32
CA CYS A 52 -4.95 2.66 -4.18
C CYS A 52 -4.25 1.40 -3.67
N VAL A 53 -3.72 1.45 -2.46
CA VAL A 53 -3.18 0.29 -1.76
C VAL A 53 -4.27 -0.25 -0.84
N THR A 54 -4.71 -1.48 -1.11
CA THR A 54 -5.63 -2.18 -0.23
C THR A 54 -4.89 -3.13 0.69
N LEU A 55 -4.92 -2.84 1.98
CA LEU A 55 -4.41 -3.68 3.06
C LEU A 55 -5.44 -4.76 3.37
N ARG A 56 -5.02 -6.03 3.32
CA ARG A 56 -5.87 -7.22 3.46
C ARG A 56 -5.82 -7.75 4.88
N PRO A 57 -6.74 -8.65 5.29
CA PRO A 57 -6.77 -9.15 6.67
C PRO A 57 -5.45 -9.76 7.15
N LYS A 58 -4.66 -10.44 6.29
CA LYS A 58 -3.34 -10.94 6.68
C LYS A 58 -2.34 -9.85 7.09
N PHE A 59 -2.44 -8.65 6.52
CA PHE A 59 -1.63 -7.51 6.95
C PHE A 59 -1.91 -7.15 8.41
N PHE A 60 -3.18 -7.11 8.81
CA PHE A 60 -3.58 -6.75 10.17
C PHE A 60 -3.39 -7.91 11.16
N ARG A 61 -3.78 -9.13 10.78
CA ARG A 61 -3.97 -10.27 11.69
C ARG A 61 -2.81 -11.28 11.72
N ALA A 62 -1.96 -11.28 10.70
CA ALA A 62 -0.97 -12.34 10.48
C ALA A 62 0.35 -11.80 9.90
N SER A 63 0.85 -10.72 10.51
CA SER A 63 2.12 -10.11 10.13
C SER A 63 2.92 -9.66 11.35
N THR A 64 4.25 -9.78 11.25
CA THR A 64 5.18 -9.05 12.12
C THR A 64 5.30 -7.59 11.65
N PRO A 65 5.88 -6.68 12.44
CA PRO A 65 6.13 -5.30 12.00
C PRO A 65 6.97 -5.25 10.72
N GLU A 66 8.03 -6.06 10.63
CA GLU A 66 8.90 -6.11 9.45
C GLU A 66 8.17 -6.65 8.23
N GLN A 67 7.28 -7.64 8.39
CA GLN A 67 6.45 -8.14 7.30
C GLN A 67 5.48 -7.08 6.79
N ARG A 68 4.96 -6.20 7.65
CA ARG A 68 4.12 -5.07 7.24
C ARG A 68 4.92 -4.03 6.47
N VAL A 69 6.11 -3.67 6.95
CA VAL A 69 7.03 -2.78 6.23
C VAL A 69 7.38 -3.37 4.86
N ALA A 70 7.77 -4.64 4.81
CA ALA A 70 8.08 -5.35 3.58
C ALA A 70 6.90 -5.36 2.61
N THR A 71 5.68 -5.60 3.11
CA THR A 71 4.46 -5.55 2.31
C THR A 71 4.23 -4.16 1.73
N LEU A 72 4.33 -3.11 2.53
CA LEU A 72 4.14 -1.74 2.04
C LEU A 72 5.20 -1.40 0.98
N LEU A 73 6.48 -1.65 1.27
CA LEU A 73 7.58 -1.43 0.34
C LEU A 73 7.41 -2.22 -0.97
N HIS A 74 6.93 -3.45 -0.89
CA HIS A 74 6.59 -4.28 -2.06
C HIS A 74 5.57 -3.57 -2.95
N GLU A 75 4.47 -3.08 -2.37
CA GLU A 75 3.41 -2.40 -3.13
C GLU A 75 3.89 -1.09 -3.76
N VAL A 76 4.63 -0.24 -3.02
CA VAL A 76 5.17 1.00 -3.61
C VAL A 76 6.28 0.75 -4.61
N LEU A 77 7.01 -0.37 -4.54
CA LEU A 77 8.06 -0.69 -5.52
C LEU A 77 7.48 -0.98 -6.92
N HIS A 78 6.21 -1.41 -7.02
CA HIS A 78 5.49 -1.53 -8.29
C HIS A 78 5.13 -0.19 -8.94
N ILE A 79 5.24 0.94 -8.24
CA ILE A 79 4.91 2.25 -8.79
C ILE A 79 5.91 2.64 -9.88
N GLY A 80 5.39 3.10 -11.02
CA GLY A 80 6.20 3.57 -12.13
C GLY A 80 7.00 4.83 -11.79
N PRO A 81 8.22 5.00 -12.33
CA PRO A 81 9.12 6.10 -11.99
C PRO A 81 8.55 7.49 -12.34
N ARG A 82 7.63 7.57 -13.31
CA ARG A 82 6.93 8.81 -13.69
C ARG A 82 5.87 9.26 -12.69
N PHE A 83 5.43 8.39 -11.78
CA PHE A 83 4.41 8.66 -10.78
C PHE A 83 3.12 9.28 -11.36
N ASP A 84 2.66 8.78 -12.50
CA ASP A 84 1.49 9.26 -13.25
C ASP A 84 0.21 8.43 -12.98
N GLY A 85 0.30 7.49 -12.04
CA GLY A 85 -0.75 6.52 -11.74
C GLY A 85 -0.63 5.20 -12.51
N GLY A 86 0.44 5.00 -13.30
CA GLY A 86 0.83 3.71 -13.87
C GLY A 86 1.74 2.88 -12.94
N LEU A 87 1.72 1.56 -13.11
CA LEU A 87 2.68 0.64 -12.49
C LEU A 87 3.84 0.37 -13.46
N ASP A 88 5.04 0.12 -12.93
CA ASP A 88 6.21 -0.24 -13.71
C ASP A 88 6.01 -1.64 -14.34
N PRO A 89 5.97 -1.75 -15.69
CA PRO A 89 5.78 -3.05 -16.35
C PRO A 89 6.97 -3.99 -16.10
N GLU A 90 8.19 -3.48 -15.94
CA GLU A 90 9.39 -4.29 -15.71
C GLU A 90 9.41 -4.90 -14.32
N ARG A 91 8.70 -4.32 -13.36
CA ARG A 91 8.63 -4.81 -11.98
C ARG A 91 7.43 -5.71 -11.73
N ARG A 92 6.62 -6.01 -12.75
CA ARG A 92 5.54 -6.99 -12.61
C ARG A 92 6.13 -8.37 -12.37
N HIS A 93 5.57 -9.10 -11.40
CA HIS A 93 5.98 -10.48 -11.10
C HIS A 93 5.92 -11.42 -12.30
N SER A 94 4.94 -11.23 -13.20
CA SER A 94 4.83 -12.01 -14.44
C SER A 94 6.00 -11.81 -15.42
N ARG A 95 6.77 -10.72 -15.27
CA ARG A 95 7.88 -10.35 -16.15
C ARG A 95 9.23 -10.52 -15.46
N LEU A 96 9.36 -10.01 -14.24
CA LEU A 96 10.61 -10.06 -13.48
C LEU A 96 10.82 -11.40 -12.76
N GLY A 97 9.73 -12.07 -12.39
CA GLY A 97 9.75 -13.21 -11.48
C GLY A 97 9.83 -12.79 -10.01
N GLN A 98 9.32 -13.65 -9.12
CA GLN A 98 9.24 -13.38 -7.69
C GLN A 98 10.63 -13.19 -7.05
N GLU A 99 11.58 -14.09 -7.33
CA GLU A 99 12.91 -14.08 -6.72
C GLU A 99 13.69 -12.80 -7.03
N ARG A 100 13.69 -12.38 -8.31
CA ARG A 100 14.36 -11.15 -8.73
C ARG A 100 13.69 -9.91 -8.14
N PHE A 101 12.37 -9.90 -8.04
CA PHE A 101 11.66 -8.82 -7.35
C PHE A 101 12.05 -8.75 -5.86
N GLU A 102 12.14 -9.90 -5.19
CA GLU A 102 12.58 -9.97 -3.80
C GLU A 102 14.04 -9.50 -3.62
N ALA A 103 14.92 -9.82 -4.58
CA ALA A 103 16.29 -9.32 -4.60
C ALA A 103 16.37 -7.79 -4.69
N LEU A 104 15.45 -7.15 -5.43
CA LEU A 104 15.32 -5.68 -5.45
C LEU A 104 14.78 -5.13 -4.13
N LEU A 105 13.80 -5.79 -3.51
CA LEU A 105 13.13 -5.33 -2.30
C LEU A 105 14.03 -5.43 -1.05
N ARG A 106 14.80 -6.52 -0.91
CA ARG A 106 15.58 -6.82 0.29
C ARG A 106 16.53 -5.70 0.75
N PRO A 107 17.36 -5.08 -0.12
CA PRO A 107 18.23 -3.98 0.30
C PRO A 107 17.43 -2.73 0.72
N LEU A 108 16.30 -2.45 0.07
CA LEU A 108 15.42 -1.34 0.45
C LEU A 108 14.82 -1.56 1.84
N LEU A 109 14.31 -2.77 2.09
CA LEU A 109 13.77 -3.15 3.39
C LEU A 109 14.82 -3.02 4.49
N LYS A 110 16.02 -3.56 4.30
CA LYS A 110 17.12 -3.47 5.27
C LYS A 110 17.43 -2.02 5.62
N ARG A 111 17.58 -1.15 4.62
CA ARG A 111 17.88 0.28 4.85
C ARG A 111 16.73 1.01 5.53
N TYR A 112 15.48 0.74 5.16
CA TYR A 112 14.33 1.38 5.77
C TYR A 112 14.13 0.96 7.22
N LEU A 113 14.36 -0.32 7.56
CA LEU A 113 14.29 -0.75 8.96
C LEU A 113 15.42 -0.14 9.81
N ALA A 114 16.60 0.08 9.23
CA ALA A 114 17.74 0.64 9.95
C ALA A 114 17.70 2.18 10.11
N ARG A 115 17.10 2.90 9.15
CA ARG A 115 17.16 4.38 9.04
C ARG A 115 15.80 5.05 8.91
N GLY A 116 14.72 4.27 8.90
CA GLY A 116 13.36 4.76 8.81
C GLY A 116 12.96 5.50 10.07
N ASP A 117 11.86 6.23 9.98
CA ASP A 117 11.29 6.94 11.13
C ASP A 117 10.79 5.92 12.16
N PRO A 118 11.35 5.91 13.40
CA PRO A 118 10.94 4.95 14.43
C PRO A 118 9.46 5.04 14.79
N SER A 119 8.84 6.22 14.69
CA SER A 119 7.41 6.41 15.01
C SER A 119 6.52 5.69 13.98
N LEU A 120 6.89 5.75 12.70
CA LEU A 120 6.16 5.06 11.63
C LEU A 120 6.33 3.54 11.73
N ILE A 121 7.55 3.07 12.02
CA ILE A 121 7.83 1.65 12.21
C ILE A 121 7.10 1.14 13.46
N GLY A 122 7.14 1.89 14.56
CA GLY A 122 6.45 1.59 15.81
C GLY A 122 4.93 1.49 15.62
N GLY A 123 4.33 2.40 14.85
CA GLY A 123 2.90 2.32 14.50
C GLY A 123 2.54 1.06 13.71
N LEU A 124 3.44 0.57 12.85
CA LEU A 124 3.28 -0.72 12.16
C LEU A 124 3.50 -1.93 13.08
N GLY A 125 4.00 -1.73 14.29
CA GLY A 125 4.13 -2.77 15.32
C GLY A 125 3.00 -2.79 16.35
N HIS A 126 2.03 -1.88 16.26
CA HIS A 126 0.90 -1.79 17.19
C HIS A 126 0.15 -3.12 17.33
N HIS A 127 -0.32 -3.42 18.54
CA HIS A 127 -1.17 -4.59 18.81
C HIS A 127 -2.43 -4.10 19.53
N GLY A 128 -3.58 -4.24 18.89
CA GLY A 128 -4.85 -3.72 19.40
C GLY A 128 -5.71 -3.11 18.29
N GLU A 129 -6.73 -2.37 18.71
CA GLU A 129 -7.61 -1.69 17.77
C GLU A 129 -6.88 -0.57 17.02
N VAL A 130 -7.19 -0.43 15.74
CA VAL A 130 -6.77 0.68 14.88
C VAL A 130 -7.96 1.17 14.07
N LEU A 131 -8.00 2.46 13.78
CA LEU A 131 -8.93 3.01 12.79
C LEU A 131 -8.27 2.96 11.41
N ALA A 132 -8.95 2.37 10.44
CA ALA A 132 -8.51 2.33 9.06
C ALA A 132 -9.60 2.81 8.13
N ARG A 133 -9.19 3.50 7.06
CA ARG A 133 -10.12 3.89 6.01
C ARG A 133 -10.59 2.68 5.23
N GLN A 134 -11.87 2.62 4.92
CA GLN A 134 -12.51 1.58 4.12
C GLN A 134 -13.41 2.21 3.06
N TRP A 135 -13.72 1.47 1.99
CA TRP A 135 -14.74 1.91 1.03
C TRP A 135 -16.12 1.71 1.62
N LEU A 136 -16.91 2.79 1.69
CA LEU A 136 -18.36 2.68 1.82
C LEU A 136 -18.93 2.20 0.48
N GLU A 137 -18.55 2.89 -0.59
CA GLU A 137 -18.88 2.55 -1.96
C GLU A 137 -17.61 2.42 -2.78
N ARG A 138 -17.32 1.19 -3.21
CA ARG A 138 -16.09 0.90 -3.96
C ARG A 138 -16.30 1.25 -5.45
N PRO A 139 -15.30 1.85 -6.12
CA PRO A 139 -15.33 1.99 -7.57
C PRO A 139 -15.27 0.61 -8.24
N THR A 140 -16.40 0.13 -8.76
CA THR A 140 -16.53 -1.15 -9.47
C THR A 140 -17.11 -0.96 -10.87
N GLY A 141 -16.59 -1.68 -11.86
CA GLY A 141 -17.15 -1.69 -13.23
C GLY A 141 -16.76 -0.49 -14.10
N ARG A 142 -17.20 -0.51 -15.37
CA ARG A 142 -16.89 0.53 -16.37
C ARG A 142 -17.59 1.87 -16.07
N SER A 143 -18.78 1.84 -15.46
CA SER A 143 -19.54 3.03 -15.05
C SER A 143 -18.81 3.87 -14.00
N SER A 144 -17.93 3.27 -13.19
CA SER A 144 -17.15 4.00 -12.18
C SER A 144 -16.12 4.98 -12.78
N ALA A 145 -15.83 4.90 -14.08
CA ALA A 145 -14.85 5.77 -14.74
C ALA A 145 -15.34 7.23 -14.90
N SER A 146 -16.65 7.45 -14.98
CA SER A 146 -17.25 8.79 -15.08
C SER A 146 -17.53 9.43 -13.72
N GLN A 147 -17.63 8.63 -12.66
CA GLN A 147 -17.90 9.11 -11.30
C GLN A 147 -16.61 9.58 -10.60
N THR A 148 -16.74 10.62 -9.78
CA THR A 148 -15.70 11.07 -8.85
C THR A 148 -15.99 10.55 -7.46
N TYR A 149 -15.06 9.79 -6.90
CA TYR A 149 -15.10 9.27 -5.54
C TYR A 149 -14.30 10.18 -4.62
N THR A 150 -14.86 10.42 -3.44
CA THR A 150 -14.32 11.32 -2.40
C THR A 150 -14.46 10.68 -1.04
N GLU A 151 -14.13 11.41 0.03
CA GLU A 151 -14.34 11.00 1.41
C GLU A 151 -15.78 10.60 1.72
N LYS A 152 -16.78 11.11 0.99
CA LYS A 152 -18.18 10.71 1.13
C LYS A 152 -18.41 9.22 0.83
N HIS A 153 -17.52 8.61 0.06
CA HIS A 153 -17.59 7.20 -0.35
C HIS A 153 -16.67 6.32 0.51
N LEU A 154 -16.15 6.88 1.59
CA LEU A 154 -15.22 6.24 2.51
C LEU A 154 -15.74 6.40 3.93
N PHE A 155 -15.32 5.51 4.80
CA PHE A 155 -15.51 5.66 6.23
C PHE A 155 -14.27 5.19 6.98
N LEU A 156 -14.14 5.57 8.25
CA LEU A 156 -13.14 5.01 9.16
C LEU A 156 -13.80 3.88 9.94
N GLY A 157 -13.29 2.67 9.77
CA GLY A 157 -13.75 1.49 10.48
C GLY A 157 -12.70 1.02 11.50
N PRO A 158 -13.11 0.57 12.69
CA PRO A 158 -12.21 -0.09 13.63
C PRO A 158 -11.78 -1.46 13.08
N LEU A 159 -10.52 -1.80 13.31
CA LEU A 159 -9.93 -3.09 12.95
C LEU A 159 -9.00 -3.56 14.06
N MET A 160 -8.98 -4.87 14.30
CA MET A 160 -8.03 -5.46 15.23
C MET A 160 -6.70 -5.78 14.54
N MET A 161 -5.64 -5.04 14.88
CA MET A 161 -4.28 -5.33 14.48
C MET A 161 -3.63 -6.30 15.47
N VAL A 162 -3.32 -7.50 15.01
CA VAL A 162 -2.62 -8.53 15.80
C VAL A 162 -1.19 -8.61 15.29
N THR A 163 -0.27 -8.04 16.05
CA THR A 163 1.15 -8.12 15.76
C THR A 163 1.72 -9.40 16.33
N ARG A 164 2.17 -10.28 15.43
CA ARG A 164 2.96 -11.44 15.82
C ARG A 164 4.33 -10.92 16.24
N ARG A 165 4.72 -11.18 17.48
CA ARG A 165 6.12 -11.08 17.88
C ARG A 165 6.86 -12.18 17.11
N LYS A 166 8.10 -11.93 16.65
CA LYS A 166 8.95 -13.05 16.26
C LYS A 166 9.02 -13.97 17.48
N LEU A 167 8.47 -15.18 17.37
CA LEU A 167 8.93 -16.26 18.24
C LEU A 167 10.40 -16.38 17.87
N HIS A 168 11.27 -15.88 18.74
CA HIS A 168 12.70 -16.05 18.58
C HIS A 168 12.98 -17.56 18.47
N SER A 169 13.69 -17.94 17.43
CA SER A 169 14.50 -19.15 17.33
C SER A 169 15.81 -18.72 16.71
#